data_AF-A0A8I1B4A2-F1
#
_entry.id   AF-A0A8I1B4A2-F1
#
_cell.length_a   1.000
_cell.length_b   1.000
_cell.length_c   1.000
_cell.angle_alpha   90.00
_cell.angle_beta   90.00
_cell.angle_gamma   90.00
#
_symmetry.space_group_name_H-M   'P 1'
#
loop_
_entity.id
_entity.type
_entity.pdbx_description
1 polymer ?
#
loop_
_entity_poly.entity_id
_entity_poly.type
_entity_poly.pdbx_seq_one_letter_code
_entity_poly.pdbx_strand_id
1 'polypeptide(L)'
;YVQELSRIAECYVTAHPNAGLPNAFGEYDLDADTMAAQIREWAEAGFLNIVGGCCGTTPEHIAAMSRAVAGLPPRQLPEIPVACRLSGLEPLNIGDDSLFVNVGERTNVTGSAKFK
;
A
#
# COMPACT_ATOMS: atom_id res chain seq x y z
N TYR A 1 -5.06 -4.94 2.27
CA TYR A 1 -3.93 -3.97 2.34
C TYR A 1 -4.11 -2.79 1.40
N VAL A 2 -4.44 -2.98 0.12
CA VAL A 2 -4.57 -1.88 -0.85
C VAL A 2 -5.57 -0.81 -0.42
N GLN A 3 -6.75 -1.20 0.06
CA GLN A 3 -7.75 -0.27 0.61
C GLN A 3 -7.16 0.63 1.71
N GLU A 4 -6.43 0.04 2.67
CA GLU A 4 -5.87 0.80 3.79
C GLU A 4 -4.75 1.75 3.34
N LEU A 5 -3.87 1.29 2.44
CA LEU A 5 -2.87 2.16 1.80
C LEU A 5 -3.54 3.31 1.03
N SER A 6 -4.63 3.03 0.31
CA SER A 6 -5.40 4.05 -0.41
C SER A 6 -6.03 5.09 0.51
N ARG A 7 -6.30 4.74 1.76
CA ARG A 7 -6.88 5.66 2.75
C ARG A 7 -5.83 6.61 3.34
N ILE A 8 -4.60 6.13 3.54
CA ILE A 8 -3.58 6.87 4.31
C ILE A 8 -2.49 7.51 3.45
N ALA A 9 -2.32 7.10 2.20
CA ALA A 9 -1.27 7.63 1.33
C ALA A 9 -1.62 9.05 0.84
N GLU A 10 -0.77 10.04 1.13
CA GLU A 10 -0.86 11.37 0.51
C GLU A 10 -0.48 11.35 -0.99
N CYS A 11 0.20 10.29 -1.43
CA CYS A 11 0.67 10.11 -2.79
C CYS A 11 -0.21 9.13 -3.58
N TYR A 12 0.11 8.96 -4.86
CA TYR A 12 -0.54 7.99 -5.72
C TYR A 12 -0.28 6.55 -5.27
N VAL A 13 -1.29 5.70 -5.38
CA VAL A 13 -1.20 4.27 -5.04
C VAL A 13 -1.06 3.45 -6.32
N THR A 14 -0.01 2.64 -6.37
CA THR A 14 0.22 1.68 -7.44
C THR A 14 0.09 0.26 -6.90
N ALA A 15 -0.48 -0.65 -7.69
CA ALA A 15 -0.59 -2.06 -7.34
C ALA A 15 -0.05 -2.95 -8.46
N HIS A 16 0.82 -3.89 -8.10
CA HIS A 16 1.43 -4.88 -9.01
C HIS A 16 1.24 -6.28 -8.41
N PRO A 17 0.02 -6.85 -8.45
CA PRO A 17 -0.21 -8.17 -7.89
C PRO A 17 0.48 -9.25 -8.72
N ASN A 18 0.76 -10.38 -8.07
CA ASN A 18 1.09 -11.62 -8.76
C ASN A 18 -0.18 -12.20 -9.40
N ALA A 19 -0.02 -13.13 -10.36
CA ALA A 19 -1.12 -13.95 -10.87
C ALA A 19 -1.53 -15.03 -9.84
N GLY A 20 -2.02 -14.59 -8.68
CA GLY A 20 -2.39 -15.44 -7.55
C GLY A 20 -1.24 -15.74 -6.59
N LEU A 21 -1.49 -16.64 -5.64
CA LEU A 21 -0.45 -17.18 -4.76
C LEU A 21 0.31 -18.28 -5.52
N PRO A 22 1.63 -18.45 -5.27
CA PRO A 22 2.37 -19.54 -5.87
C PRO A 22 1.79 -20.88 -5.40
N ASN A 23 1.64 -21.82 -6.34
CA ASN A 23 1.25 -23.19 -6.04
C ASN A 23 2.44 -23.97 -5.42
N ALA A 24 2.23 -25.26 -5.11
CA ALA A 24 3.27 -26.11 -4.50
C ALA A 24 4.53 -26.30 -5.38
N PHE A 25 4.44 -25.98 -6.68
CA PHE A 25 5.54 -26.01 -7.64
C PHE A 25 6.15 -24.63 -7.89
N GLY A 26 5.64 -23.59 -7.22
CA GLY A 26 6.09 -22.21 -7.39
C GLY A 26 5.51 -21.50 -8.63
N GLU A 27 4.52 -22.09 -9.29
CA GLU A 27 3.85 -21.52 -10.46
C GLU A 27 2.65 -20.66 -10.05
N TYR A 28 2.14 -19.85 -10.98
CA TYR A 28 1.08 -18.88 -10.75
C TYR A 28 -0.08 -19.18 -11.69
N ASP A 29 -1.21 -19.62 -11.11
CA ASP A 29 -2.31 -20.24 -11.87
C ASP A 29 -3.55 -19.34 -12.01
N LEU A 30 -3.53 -18.12 -11.46
CA LEU A 30 -4.66 -17.21 -11.62
C LEU A 30 -4.71 -16.71 -13.07
N ASP A 31 -5.84 -16.90 -13.73
CA ASP A 31 -6.01 -16.47 -15.11
C ASP A 31 -6.23 -14.96 -15.24
N ALA A 32 -6.05 -14.46 -16.46
CA ALA A 32 -6.10 -13.04 -16.78
C ALA A 32 -7.48 -12.41 -16.53
N ASP A 33 -8.58 -13.11 -16.81
CA ASP A 33 -9.92 -12.58 -16.67
C ASP A 33 -10.33 -12.48 -15.19
N THR A 34 -10.02 -13.51 -14.40
CA THR A 34 -10.26 -13.50 -12.95
C THR A 34 -9.45 -12.40 -12.27
N MET A 35 -8.16 -12.26 -12.62
CA MET A 35 -7.31 -11.18 -12.08
C MET A 35 -7.85 -9.79 -12.49
N ALA A 36 -8.29 -9.63 -13.73
CA ALA A 36 -8.86 -8.37 -14.23
C ALA A 36 -10.17 -7.99 -13.53
N ALA A 37 -11.03 -8.95 -13.20
CA ALA A 37 -12.25 -8.70 -12.43
C ALA A 37 -11.93 -8.16 -11.03
N GLN A 38 -10.97 -8.76 -10.33
CA GLN A 38 -10.52 -8.28 -9.00
C GLN A 38 -9.92 -6.88 -9.07
N ILE A 39 -9.09 -6.59 -10.09
CA ILE A 39 -8.53 -5.25 -10.30
C ILE A 39 -9.61 -4.22 -10.60
N ARG A 40 -10.65 -4.60 -11.37
CA ARG A 40 -11.77 -3.71 -11.65
C ARG A 40 -12.51 -3.33 -10.37
N GLU A 41 -12.76 -4.26 -9.45
CA GLU A 41 -13.36 -3.96 -8.16
C GLU A 41 -12.54 -2.92 -7.37
N TRP A 42 -11.20 -3.03 -7.38
CA TRP A 42 -10.34 -2.05 -6.73
C TRP A 42 -10.34 -0.68 -7.41
N ALA A 43 -10.42 -0.66 -8.74
CA ALA A 43 -10.52 0.57 -9.51
C ALA A 43 -11.87 1.27 -9.31
N GLU A 44 -12.99 0.52 -9.32
CA GLU A 44 -14.33 1.05 -9.05
C GLU A 44 -14.46 1.58 -7.61
N ALA A 45 -13.78 0.95 -6.65
CA ALA A 45 -13.69 1.44 -5.28
C ALA A 45 -12.73 2.65 -5.12
N GLY A 46 -12.06 3.08 -6.20
CA GLY A 46 -11.17 4.24 -6.19
C GLY A 46 -9.87 4.03 -5.42
N PHE A 47 -9.35 2.79 -5.37
CA PHE A 47 -8.15 2.49 -4.58
C PHE A 47 -6.84 2.72 -5.34
N LEU A 48 -6.88 2.81 -6.66
CA LEU A 48 -5.70 2.71 -7.52
C LEU A 48 -5.50 3.96 -8.40
N ASN A 49 -4.24 4.32 -8.64
CA ASN A 49 -3.83 5.29 -9.65
C ASN A 49 -3.13 4.62 -10.84
N ILE A 50 -2.35 3.56 -10.56
CA ILE A 50 -1.66 2.74 -11.57
C ILE A 50 -1.83 1.28 -11.19
N VAL A 51 -2.07 0.42 -12.18
CA VAL A 51 -2.05 -1.03 -12.02
C VAL A 51 -1.06 -1.64 -13.00
N GLY A 52 -0.31 -2.64 -12.55
CA GLY A 52 0.56 -3.47 -13.36
C GLY A 52 0.54 -4.90 -12.87
N GLY A 53 1.60 -5.65 -13.17
CA GLY A 53 1.75 -7.03 -12.74
C GLY A 53 3.13 -7.32 -12.14
N CYS A 54 3.22 -8.38 -11.36
CA CYS A 54 4.47 -8.92 -10.81
C CYS A 54 4.63 -10.39 -11.26
N CYS A 55 4.96 -11.33 -10.37
CA CYS A 55 5.23 -12.72 -10.72
C CYS A 55 4.01 -13.42 -11.33
N GLY A 56 4.22 -14.22 -12.37
CA GLY A 56 3.16 -14.94 -13.07
C GLY A 56 2.33 -14.09 -14.04
N THR A 57 2.41 -12.76 -13.97
CA THR A 57 1.65 -11.90 -14.89
C THR A 57 2.27 -11.93 -16.29
N THR A 58 1.41 -12.01 -17.30
CA THR A 58 1.78 -12.08 -18.72
C THR A 58 1.21 -10.89 -19.49
N PRO A 59 1.59 -10.66 -20.76
CA PRO A 59 0.95 -9.63 -21.59
C PRO A 59 -0.58 -9.78 -21.68
N GLU A 60 -1.10 -11.01 -21.60
CA GLU A 60 -2.54 -11.28 -21.57
C GLU A 60 -3.20 -10.69 -20.32
N HIS A 61 -2.59 -10.87 -19.14
CA HIS A 61 -3.04 -10.28 -17.89
C HIS A 61 -3.05 -8.75 -17.97
N ILE A 62 -1.96 -8.15 -18.46
CA ILE A 62 -1.86 -6.69 -18.61
C ILE A 62 -2.94 -6.16 -19.55
N ALA A 63 -3.20 -6.85 -20.67
CA ALA A 63 -4.24 -6.46 -21.61
C ALA A 63 -5.65 -6.58 -21.01
N ALA A 64 -5.93 -7.64 -20.25
CA ALA A 64 -7.20 -7.84 -19.57
C ALA A 64 -7.43 -6.77 -18.49
N MET A 65 -6.44 -6.53 -17.63
CA MET A 65 -6.51 -5.48 -16.60
C MET A 65 -6.67 -4.08 -17.22
N SER A 66 -5.93 -3.78 -18.29
CA SER A 66 -6.04 -2.49 -19.00
C SER A 66 -7.46 -2.27 -19.55
N ARG A 67 -8.08 -3.29 -20.15
CA ARG A 67 -9.48 -3.21 -20.61
C ARG A 67 -10.45 -3.05 -19.43
N ALA A 68 -10.23 -3.76 -18.34
CA ALA A 68 -11.13 -3.78 -17.20
C ALA A 68 -11.19 -2.45 -16.44
N VAL A 69 -10.08 -1.69 -16.41
CA VAL A 69 -10.03 -0.36 -15.78
C VAL A 69 -10.29 0.80 -16.74
N ALA A 70 -10.47 0.53 -18.03
CA ALA A 70 -10.65 1.58 -19.04
C ALA A 70 -11.90 2.41 -18.74
N GLY A 71 -11.74 3.74 -18.71
CA GLY A 71 -12.83 4.68 -18.45
C GLY A 71 -13.16 4.90 -16.97
N LEU A 72 -12.54 4.16 -16.04
CA LEU A 72 -12.68 4.43 -14.61
C LEU A 72 -11.75 5.59 -14.19
N PRO A 73 -12.22 6.50 -13.31
CA PRO A 73 -11.37 7.57 -12.82
C PRO A 73 -10.28 7.01 -11.89
N PRO A 74 -9.07 7.59 -11.89
CA PRO A 74 -8.06 7.24 -10.91
C PRO A 74 -8.47 7.70 -9.51
N ARG A 75 -7.93 7.03 -8.49
CA ARG A 75 -8.04 7.44 -7.09
C ARG A 75 -7.71 8.93 -6.91
N GLN A 76 -8.58 9.64 -6.20
CA GLN A 76 -8.31 11.01 -5.78
C GLN A 76 -7.39 11.03 -4.55
N LEU A 77 -6.44 11.95 -4.53
CA LEU A 77 -5.55 12.11 -3.38
C LEU A 77 -6.34 12.70 -2.21
N PRO A 78 -6.25 12.11 -1.00
CA PRO A 78 -6.89 12.66 0.18
C PRO A 78 -6.16 13.94 0.62
N GLU A 79 -6.91 14.87 1.19
CA GLU A 79 -6.33 15.96 1.95
C GLU A 79 -6.05 15.46 3.36
N ILE A 80 -4.77 15.35 3.72
CA ILE A 80 -4.34 14.85 5.03
C ILE A 80 -3.85 16.04 5.86
N PRO A 81 -4.42 16.30 7.06
CA PRO A 81 -3.95 17.37 7.93
C PRO A 81 -2.46 17.21 8.26
N VAL A 82 -1.70 18.29 8.24
CA VAL A 82 -0.29 18.26 8.64
C VAL A 82 -0.20 17.95 10.13
N ALA A 83 0.54 16.90 10.48
CA ALA A 83 0.78 16.47 11.86
C ALA A 83 2.13 15.76 11.94
N CYS A 84 2.70 15.65 13.14
CA CYS A 84 3.91 14.84 13.33
C CYS A 84 3.51 13.37 13.36
N ARG A 85 3.90 12.62 12.33
CA ARG A 85 3.59 11.19 12.18
C ARG A 85 4.89 10.39 12.19
N LEU A 86 5.04 9.53 13.17
CA LEU A 86 6.20 8.67 13.38
C LEU A 86 5.76 7.20 13.37
N SER A 87 6.71 6.26 13.29
CA SER A 87 6.38 4.84 13.27
C SER A 87 7.50 3.97 13.84
N GLY A 88 7.10 2.91 14.55
CA GLY A 88 7.92 1.74 14.84
C GLY A 88 7.28 0.51 14.20
N LEU A 89 6.84 -0.46 15.02
CA LEU A 89 5.91 -1.51 14.58
C LEU A 89 4.47 -1.00 14.44
N GLU A 90 4.15 0.07 15.17
CA GLU A 90 2.85 0.73 15.18
C GLU A 90 3.02 2.22 14.80
N PRO A 91 2.01 2.84 14.18
CA PRO A 91 2.02 4.27 13.90
C PRO A 91 1.83 5.09 15.18
N LEU A 92 2.54 6.21 15.31
CA LEU A 92 2.37 7.22 16.34
C LEU A 92 2.04 8.57 15.66
N ASN A 93 0.81 9.03 15.81
CA ASN A 93 0.38 10.35 15.34
C ASN A 93 0.36 11.31 16.54
N ILE A 94 1.04 12.45 16.42
CA ILE A 94 1.09 13.50 17.42
C ILE A 94 0.37 14.73 16.84
N GLY A 95 -0.77 15.06 17.45
CA GLY A 95 -1.67 16.14 17.04
C GLY A 95 -2.24 16.89 18.24
N ASP A 96 -3.28 17.71 18.00
CA ASP A 96 -3.87 18.60 19.01
C ASP A 96 -4.53 17.87 20.18
N ASP A 97 -4.90 16.60 19.99
CA ASP A 97 -5.48 15.71 20.99
C ASP A 97 -4.43 14.93 21.80
N SER A 98 -3.15 15.07 21.45
CA SER A 98 -2.05 14.36 22.11
C SER A 98 -1.65 15.04 23.43
N LEU A 99 -1.32 14.21 24.42
CA LEU A 99 -0.63 14.68 25.63
C LEU A 99 0.85 14.97 25.33
N PHE A 100 1.60 15.40 26.35
CA PHE A 100 3.05 15.57 26.24
C PHE A 100 3.73 14.24 25.88
N VAL A 101 4.40 14.20 24.73
CA VAL A 101 5.09 13.01 24.23
C VAL A 101 6.52 13.01 24.76
N ASN A 102 6.85 11.99 25.56
CA ASN A 102 8.19 11.80 26.10
C ASN A 102 9.07 11.02 25.10
N VAL A 103 10.23 11.55 24.75
CA VAL A 103 11.24 10.86 23.94
C VAL A 103 12.31 10.28 24.87
N GLY A 104 12.45 8.95 24.90
CA GLY A 104 13.39 8.28 25.78
C GLY A 104 14.86 8.53 25.40
N GLU A 105 15.64 9.13 26.31
CA GLU A 105 17.04 9.49 26.05
C GLU A 105 18.08 8.43 26.46
N ARG A 106 17.67 7.38 27.17
CA ARG A 106 18.60 6.46 27.86
C ARG A 106 19.47 5.63 26.93
N THR A 107 19.07 5.46 25.68
CA THR A 107 19.83 4.76 24.63
C THR A 107 20.83 5.72 23.96
N ASN A 108 21.74 6.26 24.77
CA ASN A 108 22.73 7.25 24.36
C ASN A 108 24.08 6.94 25.02
N VAL A 109 25.12 6.65 24.20
CA VAL A 109 26.47 6.29 24.66
C VAL A 109 27.14 7.40 25.49
N THR A 110 26.88 8.68 25.18
CA THR A 110 27.48 9.79 25.94
C THR A 110 26.79 10.02 27.28
N GLY A 111 25.47 9.82 27.33
CA GLY A 111 24.60 10.16 28.48
C GLY A 111 24.26 9.00 29.41
N SER A 112 24.56 7.75 29.04
CA SER A 112 24.13 6.57 29.81
C SER A 112 25.29 5.60 30.04
N ALA A 113 25.69 5.44 31.31
CA ALA A 113 26.81 4.59 31.71
C ALA A 113 26.62 3.10 31.33
N LYS A 114 25.37 2.62 31.24
CA LYS A 114 25.05 1.24 30.84
C LYS A 114 25.19 1.02 29.33
N PHE A 115 25.19 2.10 28.54
CA PHE A 115 25.28 2.08 27.08
C PHE A 115 26.69 2.40 26.56
N LYS A 116 27.62 2.77 27.44
CA LYS A 116 29.06 2.78 27.15
C LYS A 116 29.59 1.34 27.14
#